data_AF-A0A1I2DQY9-F1
#
_entry.id   AF-A0A1I2DQY9-F1
#
_cell.length_a   1.000
_cell.length_b   1.000
_cell.length_c   1.000
_cell.angle_alpha   90.00
_cell.angle_beta   90.00
_cell.angle_gamma   90.00
#
_symmetry.space_group_name_H-M   'P 1'
#
loop_
_entity.id
_entity.type
_entity.pdbx_description
1 polymer ?
#
loop_
_entity_poly.entity_id
_entity_poly.type
_entity_poly.pdbx_seq_one_letter_code
_entity_poly.pdbx_strand_id
1 'polypeptide(L)'
;MGDFRALPVTARHVIALTPPGLPPGAWDVTDMGQADPRIERYLARERPWRDEIAALRRVVLDEGLTETLKWRSPCYTAHGGNVCMVDALKDTAFVSFFKGVLLEDPEGTLVPPGPNSRSARYFKCGSVEELVRTEPILRGFLRQAVDNERLGRRVDLPPDDLDLPDELVAALHADPDLAAAWESLTPGRRRGYVVAIAGARKSETRSARIDKHRAAILAGRGLHDR
;
A
#
# COMPACT_ATOMS: atom_id res chain seq x y z
N MET A 1 24.13 15.29 53.91
CA MET A 1 22.80 14.89 53.39
C MET A 1 22.76 15.30 51.94
N GLY A 2 22.72 14.30 51.05
CA GLY A 2 23.00 14.46 49.62
C GLY A 2 21.89 15.18 48.87
N ASP A 3 22.31 16.11 48.02
CA ASP A 3 21.44 16.90 47.15
C ASP A 3 21.65 16.38 45.71
N PHE A 4 20.72 15.56 45.23
CA PHE A 4 20.73 14.98 43.88
C PHE A 4 20.15 16.00 42.89
N ARG A 5 21.02 16.82 42.30
CA ARG A 5 20.67 17.60 41.09
C ARG A 5 20.81 16.71 39.85
N ALA A 6 19.68 16.46 39.21
CA ALA A 6 19.58 15.81 37.91
C ALA A 6 20.29 16.65 36.83
N LEU A 7 21.20 16.02 36.08
CA LEU A 7 21.77 16.56 34.85
C LEU A 7 20.93 16.10 33.65
N PRO A 8 20.66 16.95 32.65
CA PRO A 8 19.98 16.53 31.43
C PRO A 8 20.92 15.73 30.53
N VAL A 9 20.44 14.56 30.06
CA VAL A 9 21.12 13.73 29.06
C VAL A 9 21.00 14.40 27.70
N THR A 10 22.07 15.06 27.26
CA THR A 10 22.31 15.39 25.85
C THR A 10 22.94 14.19 25.15
N ALA A 11 22.29 13.66 24.11
CA ALA A 11 22.91 12.71 23.19
C ALA A 11 22.83 13.25 21.76
N ARG A 12 23.89 13.99 21.37
CA ARG A 12 24.35 14.07 19.98
C ARG A 12 25.22 12.84 19.71
N HIS A 13 25.02 12.17 18.58
CA HIS A 13 26.03 11.96 17.51
C HIS A 13 25.53 10.89 16.53
N VAL A 14 25.01 11.34 15.39
CA VAL A 14 25.00 10.53 14.16
C VAL A 14 26.33 10.85 13.47
N ILE A 15 27.20 9.84 13.36
CA ILE A 15 28.47 9.97 12.63
C ILE A 15 28.15 9.87 11.14
N ALA A 16 28.09 11.02 10.46
CA ALA A 16 28.06 11.08 9.01
C ALA A 16 29.49 10.88 8.47
N LEU A 17 29.75 9.75 7.83
CA LEU A 17 30.95 9.55 7.04
C LEU A 17 30.84 10.43 5.78
N THR A 18 31.57 11.54 5.78
CA THR A 18 31.64 12.47 4.64
C THR A 18 32.80 12.03 3.74
N PRO A 19 32.61 11.78 2.43
CA PRO A 19 33.73 11.55 1.52
C PRO A 19 34.56 12.83 1.34
N PRO A 20 35.91 12.76 1.33
CA PRO A 20 36.74 13.95 1.22
C PRO A 20 36.75 14.51 -0.21
N GLY A 21 36.47 15.81 -0.38
CA GLY A 21 36.80 16.54 -1.62
C GLY A 21 35.84 17.58 -2.19
N LEU A 22 34.89 18.16 -1.45
CA LEU A 22 34.04 19.26 -1.98
C LEU A 22 34.26 20.60 -1.26
N PRO A 23 34.21 21.74 -2.00
CA PRO A 23 34.45 23.07 -1.46
C PRO A 23 33.30 23.53 -0.52
N PRO A 24 33.61 24.35 0.50
CA PRO A 24 32.61 24.86 1.45
C PRO A 24 31.69 25.88 0.76
N GLY A 25 30.39 25.60 0.72
CA GLY A 25 29.35 26.54 0.24
C GLY A 25 28.34 26.00 -0.78
N ALA A 26 28.45 24.75 -1.24
CA ALA A 26 27.53 24.16 -2.22
C ALA A 26 26.27 23.50 -1.61
N TRP A 27 26.04 23.64 -0.31
CA TRP A 27 24.86 23.10 0.35
C TRP A 27 24.22 24.19 1.19
N ASP A 28 23.35 24.97 0.57
CA ASP A 28 22.19 25.45 1.30
C ASP A 28 21.23 24.24 1.44
N VAL A 29 21.62 23.26 2.26
CA VAL A 29 20.76 22.13 2.69
C VAL A 29 19.79 22.65 3.74
N THR A 30 18.84 23.46 3.28
CA THR A 30 17.76 23.96 4.13
C THR A 30 16.40 23.63 3.50
N ASP A 31 16.22 22.40 2.98
CA ASP A 31 14.90 21.73 2.90
C ASP A 31 15.01 20.24 2.47
N MET A 32 15.73 19.41 3.23
CA MET A 32 15.49 17.96 3.17
C MET A 32 14.58 17.62 4.35
N GLY A 33 13.28 17.59 4.09
CA GLY A 33 12.25 17.27 5.08
C GLY A 33 12.68 16.08 5.95
N GLN A 34 12.62 16.27 7.27
CA GLN A 34 13.00 15.24 8.24
C GLN A 34 12.31 13.91 7.94
N ALA A 35 13.09 12.85 7.78
CA ALA A 35 12.57 11.49 7.60
C ALA A 35 11.58 11.12 8.72
N ASP A 36 10.40 10.61 8.36
CA ASP A 36 9.34 10.28 9.32
C ASP A 36 9.82 9.15 10.27
N PRO A 37 9.95 9.40 11.59
CA PRO A 37 10.43 8.38 12.54
C PRO A 37 9.59 7.11 12.56
N ARG A 38 8.31 7.19 12.17
CA ARG A 38 7.41 6.03 12.09
C ARG A 38 7.79 5.11 10.93
N ILE A 39 8.27 5.70 9.83
CA ILE A 39 8.74 4.97 8.65
C ILE A 39 10.11 4.37 8.92
N GLU A 40 11.00 5.10 9.60
CA GLU A 40 12.27 4.53 10.06
C GLU A 40 12.06 3.30 10.96
N ARG A 41 11.05 3.35 11.85
CA ARG A 41 10.67 2.18 12.67
C ARG A 41 10.11 1.02 11.85
N TYR A 42 9.37 1.31 10.78
CA TYR A 42 8.89 0.29 9.84
C TYR A 42 10.10 -0.39 9.16
N LEU A 43 10.99 0.39 8.54
CA LEU A 43 12.17 -0.11 7.84
C LEU A 43 13.12 -0.91 8.73
N ALA A 44 13.30 -0.50 10.00
CA ALA A 44 14.16 -1.21 10.94
C ALA A 44 13.68 -2.64 11.25
N ARG A 45 12.40 -2.94 11.02
CA ARG A 45 11.76 -4.23 11.31
C ARG A 45 11.67 -5.13 10.09
N GLU A 46 11.69 -4.56 8.90
CA GLU A 46 11.54 -5.32 7.68
C GLU A 46 12.77 -6.17 7.42
N ARG A 47 12.61 -7.49 7.52
CA ARG A 47 13.62 -8.49 7.19
C ARG A 47 12.93 -9.64 6.47
N PRO A 48 13.55 -10.24 5.44
CA PRO A 48 14.91 -9.98 4.97
C PRO A 48 15.06 -8.74 4.07
N TRP A 49 13.96 -8.12 3.64
CA TRP A 49 13.89 -7.16 2.53
C TRP A 49 14.30 -5.70 2.84
N ARG A 50 15.05 -5.48 3.92
CA ARG A 50 15.35 -4.13 4.39
C ARG A 50 16.05 -3.28 3.33
N ASP A 51 17.06 -3.86 2.70
CA ASP A 51 17.96 -3.15 1.80
C ASP A 51 17.26 -2.87 0.47
N GLU A 52 16.43 -3.81 -0.02
CA GLU A 52 15.60 -3.64 -1.19
C GLU A 52 14.53 -2.57 -0.97
N ILE A 53 13.80 -2.61 0.16
CA ILE A 53 12.81 -1.57 0.49
C ILE A 53 13.47 -0.20 0.59
N ALA A 54 14.64 -0.11 1.24
CA ALA A 54 15.38 1.15 1.37
C ALA A 54 15.82 1.69 0.00
N ALA A 55 16.29 0.81 -0.90
CA ALA A 55 16.69 1.17 -2.25
C ALA A 55 15.49 1.61 -3.10
N LEU A 56 14.36 0.89 -3.04
CA LEU A 56 13.10 1.28 -3.70
C LEU A 56 12.60 2.63 -3.18
N ARG A 57 12.58 2.84 -1.87
CA ARG A 57 12.21 4.12 -1.23
C ARG A 57 13.03 5.28 -1.79
N ARG A 58 14.34 5.12 -1.93
CA ARG A 58 15.20 6.15 -2.52
C ARG A 58 14.76 6.51 -3.94
N VAL A 59 14.54 5.52 -4.80
CA VAL A 59 14.09 5.76 -6.18
C VAL A 59 12.74 6.51 -6.21
N VAL A 60 11.81 6.15 -5.31
CA VAL A 60 10.50 6.81 -5.22
C VAL A 60 10.63 8.27 -4.75
N LEU A 61 11.46 8.54 -3.75
CA LEU A 61 11.69 9.90 -3.25
C LEU A 61 12.41 10.78 -4.27
N ASP A 62 13.35 10.23 -5.04
CA ASP A 62 14.07 10.95 -6.10
C ASP A 62 13.12 11.42 -7.24
N GLU A 63 11.97 10.76 -7.44
CA GLU A 63 10.94 11.20 -8.38
C GLU A 63 9.99 12.25 -7.78
N GLY A 64 10.30 12.80 -6.60
CA GLY A 64 9.61 13.95 -6.01
C GLY A 64 8.30 13.61 -5.29
N LEU A 65 8.05 12.34 -4.98
CA LEU A 65 6.84 11.95 -4.25
C LEU A 65 6.95 12.31 -2.76
N THR A 66 5.82 12.74 -2.18
CA THR A 66 5.72 12.98 -0.75
C THR A 66 5.44 11.69 0.01
N GLU A 67 6.33 11.35 0.94
CA GLU A 67 6.21 10.17 1.79
C GLU A 67 5.30 10.41 3.00
N THR A 68 4.46 9.42 3.31
CA THR A 68 3.59 9.38 4.50
C THR A 68 3.42 7.94 4.97
N LEU A 69 2.95 7.74 6.20
CA LEU A 69 2.54 6.43 6.68
C LEU A 69 1.01 6.26 6.58
N LYS A 70 0.54 5.32 5.76
CA LYS A 70 -0.89 4.95 5.64
C LYS A 70 -1.03 3.45 5.76
N TRP A 71 -2.09 2.99 6.45
CA TRP A 71 -2.34 1.56 6.68
C TRP A 71 -1.17 0.79 7.30
N ARG A 72 -0.29 1.48 8.03
CA ARG A 72 0.95 0.98 8.66
C ARG A 72 2.10 0.67 7.68
N SER A 73 2.01 1.09 6.43
CA SER A 73 3.07 0.96 5.43
C SER A 73 3.46 2.33 4.85
N PRO A 74 4.70 2.49 4.35
CA PRO A 74 5.12 3.67 3.60
C PRO A 74 4.26 3.85 2.35
N CYS A 75 3.64 5.01 2.24
CA CYS A 75 2.78 5.40 1.12
C CYS A 75 3.28 6.72 0.56
N TYR A 76 3.30 6.82 -0.76
CA TYR A 76 3.87 7.93 -1.49
C TYR A 76 2.79 8.58 -2.34
N THR A 77 2.75 9.91 -2.26
CA THR A 77 1.64 10.72 -2.74
C THR A 77 2.15 11.84 -3.65
N ALA A 78 1.30 12.26 -4.59
CA ALA A 78 1.52 13.41 -5.46
C ALA A 78 0.16 14.01 -5.82
N HIS A 79 0.09 15.34 -5.98
CA HIS A 79 -1.13 16.05 -6.38
C HIS A 79 -2.38 15.72 -5.55
N GLY A 80 -2.20 15.44 -4.25
CA GLY A 80 -3.28 15.07 -3.32
C GLY A 80 -3.77 13.61 -3.43
N GLY A 81 -3.23 12.83 -4.39
CA GLY A 81 -3.57 11.43 -4.60
C GLY A 81 -2.51 10.45 -4.08
N ASN A 82 -2.91 9.19 -3.87
CA ASN A 82 -1.98 8.11 -3.54
C ASN A 82 -1.41 7.51 -4.83
N VAL A 83 -0.08 7.55 -4.99
CA VAL A 83 0.61 7.07 -6.19
C VAL A 83 1.03 5.61 -6.01
N CYS A 84 1.81 5.35 -4.97
CA CYS A 84 2.30 4.01 -4.68
C CYS A 84 2.55 3.72 -3.19
N MET A 85 2.84 2.47 -2.87
CA MET A 85 3.42 2.03 -1.59
C MET A 85 4.69 1.22 -1.85
N VAL A 86 5.60 1.21 -0.89
CA VAL A 86 6.76 0.31 -0.90
C VAL A 86 6.64 -0.61 0.30
N ASP A 87 6.66 -1.91 0.06
CA ASP A 87 6.48 -2.94 1.08
C ASP A 87 7.13 -4.26 0.62
N ALA A 88 6.97 -5.35 1.38
CA ALA A 88 7.45 -6.67 0.99
C ALA A 88 6.44 -7.79 1.23
N LEU A 89 6.58 -8.85 0.43
CA LEU A 89 5.96 -10.15 0.61
C LEU A 89 6.98 -11.12 1.23
N LYS A 90 6.57 -12.37 1.42
CA LYS A 90 7.46 -13.43 1.92
C LYS A 90 8.69 -13.62 1.02
N ASP A 91 8.55 -13.39 -0.28
CA ASP A 91 9.52 -13.76 -1.32
C ASP A 91 10.09 -12.58 -2.14
N THR A 92 9.65 -11.34 -1.90
CA THR A 92 10.12 -10.17 -2.67
C THR A 92 9.77 -8.83 -2.00
N ALA A 93 10.59 -7.80 -2.22
CA ALA A 93 10.17 -6.42 -2.04
C ALA A 93 9.38 -5.91 -3.26
N PHE A 94 8.54 -4.90 -3.10
CA PHE A 94 7.77 -4.38 -4.24
C PHE A 94 7.37 -2.90 -4.10
N VAL A 95 7.10 -2.30 -5.25
CA VAL A 95 6.34 -1.05 -5.36
C VAL A 95 4.93 -1.38 -5.83
N SER A 96 3.92 -0.98 -5.07
CA SER A 96 2.52 -1.13 -5.44
C SER A 96 1.95 0.17 -5.97
N PHE A 97 1.55 0.19 -7.24
CA PHE A 97 0.84 1.32 -7.85
C PHE A 97 -0.66 1.17 -7.66
N PHE A 98 -1.33 2.16 -7.07
CA PHE A 98 -2.77 2.08 -6.78
C PHE A 98 -3.61 2.00 -8.06
N LYS A 99 -3.24 2.80 -9.08
CA LYS A 99 -3.85 2.82 -10.41
C LYS A 99 -2.99 2.09 -11.45
N GLY A 100 -2.35 0.99 -11.04
CA GLY A 100 -1.35 0.27 -11.84
C GLY A 100 -1.84 -0.22 -13.20
N VAL A 101 -3.15 -0.48 -13.37
CA VAL A 101 -3.75 -0.83 -14.68
C VAL A 101 -3.75 0.30 -15.71
N LEU A 102 -3.51 1.55 -15.30
CA LEU A 102 -3.40 2.68 -16.22
C LEU A 102 -1.97 2.90 -16.73
N LEU A 103 -1.01 2.10 -16.26
CA LEU A 103 0.39 2.22 -16.65
C LEU A 103 0.63 1.45 -17.94
N GLU A 104 1.34 2.08 -18.87
CA GLU A 104 1.83 1.45 -20.09
C GLU A 104 3.03 0.58 -19.74
N ASP A 105 2.83 -0.74 -19.82
CA ASP A 105 3.82 -1.78 -19.49
C ASP A 105 4.07 -2.70 -20.70
N PRO A 106 4.80 -2.23 -21.72
CA PRO A 106 5.04 -3.01 -22.94
C PRO A 106 5.84 -4.30 -22.70
N GLU A 107 6.60 -4.35 -21.60
CA GLU A 107 7.45 -5.49 -21.23
C GLU A 107 6.75 -6.49 -20.31
N GLY A 108 5.54 -6.19 -19.84
CA GLY A 108 4.75 -7.07 -18.97
C GLY A 108 5.38 -7.30 -17.59
N THR A 109 6.10 -6.32 -17.08
CA THR A 109 6.83 -6.38 -15.80
C THR A 109 5.92 -6.22 -14.58
N LEU A 110 4.73 -5.64 -14.76
CA LEU A 110 3.78 -5.37 -13.70
C LEU A 110 2.84 -6.56 -13.49
N VAL A 111 2.79 -7.05 -12.24
CA VAL A 111 1.93 -8.18 -11.87
C VAL A 111 0.79 -7.74 -10.95
N PRO A 112 -0.39 -8.36 -11.02
CA PRO A 112 -1.44 -8.09 -10.04
C PRO A 112 -1.02 -8.61 -8.64
N PRO A 113 -1.38 -7.91 -7.54
CA PRO A 113 -1.21 -8.40 -6.16
C PRO A 113 -1.82 -9.79 -5.90
N GLY A 114 -2.86 -10.13 -6.65
CA GLY A 114 -3.58 -11.40 -6.56
C GLY A 114 -4.69 -11.48 -7.60
N PRO A 115 -5.35 -12.65 -7.75
CA PRO A 115 -6.29 -12.93 -8.84
C PRO A 115 -7.51 -12.00 -8.86
N ASN A 116 -7.86 -11.38 -7.74
CA ASN A 116 -9.00 -10.48 -7.61
C ASN A 116 -8.61 -8.99 -7.72
N SER A 117 -7.34 -8.65 -7.93
CA SER A 117 -6.90 -7.25 -8.04
C SER A 117 -7.26 -6.67 -9.41
N ARG A 118 -8.12 -5.66 -9.40
CA ARG A 118 -8.62 -5.01 -10.63
C ARG A 118 -7.93 -3.70 -10.97
N SER A 119 -7.19 -3.10 -10.03
CA SER A 119 -6.58 -1.77 -10.19
C SER A 119 -5.09 -1.78 -9.92
N ALA A 120 -4.70 -2.33 -8.78
CA ALA A 120 -3.32 -2.27 -8.34
C ALA A 120 -2.44 -3.21 -9.17
N ARG A 121 -1.20 -2.77 -9.38
CA ARG A 121 -0.10 -3.57 -9.92
C ARG A 121 1.13 -3.44 -9.05
N TYR A 122 1.89 -4.52 -8.97
CA TYR A 122 3.18 -4.59 -8.30
C TYR A 122 4.29 -4.59 -9.33
N PHE A 123 5.28 -3.75 -9.08
CA PHE A 123 6.62 -3.93 -9.59
C PHE A 123 7.42 -4.67 -8.52
N LYS A 124 7.82 -5.91 -8.78
CA LYS A 124 8.56 -6.74 -7.83
C LYS A 124 10.07 -6.51 -7.97
N CYS A 125 10.78 -6.69 -6.87
CA CYS A 125 12.22 -6.53 -6.78
C CYS A 125 12.75 -7.58 -5.80
N GLY A 126 13.49 -8.55 -6.32
CA GLY A 126 14.08 -9.65 -5.54
C GLY A 126 15.47 -9.35 -4.98
N SER A 127 16.15 -8.30 -5.46
CA SER A 127 17.42 -7.85 -4.88
C SER A 127 17.78 -6.43 -5.29
N VAL A 128 18.74 -5.82 -4.61
CA VAL A 128 19.27 -4.49 -4.98
C VAL A 128 19.94 -4.51 -6.36
N GLU A 129 20.61 -5.60 -6.74
CA GLU A 129 21.23 -5.76 -8.06
C GLU A 129 20.18 -5.85 -9.18
N GLU A 130 19.04 -6.48 -8.89
CA GLU A 130 17.90 -6.46 -9.81
C GLU A 130 17.39 -5.03 -9.99
N LEU A 131 17.20 -4.29 -8.89
CA LEU A 131 16.77 -2.90 -8.95
C LEU A 131 17.70 -2.04 -9.80
N VAL A 132 19.02 -2.18 -9.67
CA VAL A 132 19.97 -1.40 -10.49
C VAL A 132 19.71 -1.58 -12.00
N ARG A 133 19.34 -2.80 -12.43
CA ARG A 133 19.05 -3.08 -13.84
C ARG A 133 17.68 -2.56 -14.26
N THR A 134 16.70 -2.58 -13.35
CA THR A 134 15.29 -2.29 -13.66
C THR A 134 14.84 -0.90 -13.19
N GLU A 135 15.73 -0.11 -12.57
CA GLU A 135 15.45 1.24 -12.07
C GLU A 135 14.89 2.18 -13.16
N PRO A 136 15.41 2.21 -14.41
CA PRO A 136 14.82 3.05 -15.46
C PRO A 136 13.35 2.71 -15.75
N ILE A 137 12.99 1.43 -15.68
CA ILE A 137 11.61 0.95 -15.88
C ILE A 137 10.73 1.42 -14.72
N LEU A 138 11.20 1.23 -13.48
CA LEU A 138 10.49 1.70 -12.28
C LEU A 138 10.25 3.21 -12.31
N ARG A 139 11.27 4.01 -12.67
CA ARG A 139 11.13 5.47 -12.81
C ARG A 139 10.12 5.84 -13.89
N GLY A 140 10.08 5.11 -15.01
CA GLY A 140 9.05 5.26 -16.04
C GLY A 140 7.64 5.11 -15.46
N PHE A 141 7.39 4.05 -14.68
CA PHE A 141 6.10 3.84 -14.03
C PHE A 141 5.76 4.90 -12.98
N LEU A 142 6.74 5.36 -12.19
CA LEU A 142 6.52 6.42 -11.20
C LEU A 142 6.06 7.72 -11.87
N ARG A 143 6.70 8.13 -12.96
CA ARG A 143 6.31 9.33 -13.72
C ARG A 143 4.91 9.22 -14.29
N GLN A 144 4.58 8.09 -14.92
CA GLN A 144 3.22 7.83 -15.41
C GLN A 144 2.18 7.86 -14.28
N ALA A 145 2.51 7.30 -13.12
CA ALA A 145 1.61 7.26 -11.97
C ALA A 145 1.41 8.65 -11.34
N VAL A 146 2.46 9.48 -11.27
CA VAL A 146 2.37 10.89 -10.88
C VAL A 146 1.51 11.67 -11.87
N ASP A 147 1.72 11.47 -13.18
CA ASP A 147 0.90 12.10 -14.22
C ASP A 147 -0.57 11.69 -14.15
N ASN A 148 -0.85 10.43 -13.78
CA ASN A 148 -2.23 9.98 -13.55
C ASN A 148 -2.90 10.76 -12.40
N GLU A 149 -2.19 11.07 -11.32
CA GLU A 149 -2.73 11.94 -10.25
C GLU A 149 -2.84 13.40 -10.70
N ARG A 150 -1.82 13.94 -11.40
CA ARG A 150 -1.82 15.30 -11.93
C ARG A 150 -3.01 15.56 -12.87
N LEU A 151 -3.33 14.59 -13.72
CA LEU A 151 -4.41 14.65 -14.71
C LEU A 151 -5.76 14.18 -14.15
N GLY A 152 -5.83 13.78 -12.87
CA GLY A 152 -7.07 13.31 -12.25
C GLY A 152 -7.64 12.01 -12.86
N ARG A 153 -6.80 11.20 -13.50
CA ARG A 153 -7.23 9.95 -14.15
C ARG A 153 -7.77 8.98 -13.11
N ARG A 154 -8.86 8.29 -13.45
CA ARG A 154 -9.52 7.31 -12.60
C ARG A 154 -9.53 5.95 -13.31
N VAL A 155 -9.40 4.88 -12.53
CA VAL A 155 -9.61 3.54 -13.05
C VAL A 155 -11.11 3.34 -13.21
N ASP A 156 -11.55 3.18 -14.44
CA ASP A 156 -12.90 2.74 -14.73
C ASP A 156 -12.95 1.21 -14.62
N LEU A 157 -13.70 0.73 -13.63
CA LEU A 157 -13.86 -0.69 -13.37
C LEU A 157 -15.24 -1.09 -13.86
N PRO A 158 -15.35 -2.05 -14.80
CA PRO A 158 -16.66 -2.51 -15.24
C PRO A 158 -17.49 -3.00 -14.05
N PRO A 159 -18.83 -2.88 -14.12
CA PRO A 159 -19.72 -3.50 -13.15
C PRO A 159 -19.40 -4.98 -12.99
N ASP A 160 -19.60 -5.47 -11.78
CA ASP A 160 -19.37 -6.86 -11.43
C ASP A 160 -20.63 -7.67 -11.72
N ASP A 161 -20.55 -8.65 -12.62
CA ASP A 161 -21.49 -9.76 -12.71
C ASP A 161 -21.08 -10.81 -11.68
N LEU A 162 -21.37 -10.54 -10.41
CA LEU A 162 -21.09 -11.48 -9.33
C LEU A 162 -22.34 -12.27 -8.98
N ASP A 163 -22.29 -13.56 -9.26
CA ASP A 163 -23.31 -14.50 -8.79
C ASP A 163 -23.25 -14.58 -7.26
N LEU A 164 -24.36 -14.23 -6.61
CA LEU A 164 -24.51 -14.37 -5.17
C LEU A 164 -24.66 -15.85 -4.83
N PRO A 165 -23.88 -16.39 -3.87
CA PRO A 165 -24.10 -17.76 -3.38
C PRO A 165 -25.51 -17.91 -2.81
N ASP A 166 -26.14 -19.06 -3.03
CA ASP A 166 -27.50 -19.35 -2.56
C ASP A 166 -27.66 -19.11 -1.06
N GLU A 167 -26.64 -19.42 -0.25
CA GLU A 167 -26.67 -19.20 1.20
C GLU A 167 -26.72 -17.71 1.56
N LEU A 168 -26.06 -16.85 0.77
CA LEU A 168 -26.11 -15.41 0.97
C LEU A 168 -27.48 -14.85 0.56
N VAL A 169 -28.02 -15.31 -0.57
CA VAL A 169 -29.39 -14.94 -1.01
C VAL A 169 -30.41 -15.33 0.06
N ALA A 170 -30.33 -16.56 0.59
CA ALA A 170 -31.21 -17.04 1.64
C ALA A 170 -31.08 -16.22 2.93
N ALA A 171 -29.85 -15.85 3.33
CA ALA A 171 -29.62 -15.03 4.51
C ALA A 171 -30.19 -13.60 4.36
N LEU A 172 -30.06 -12.99 3.18
CA LEU A 172 -30.62 -11.67 2.88
C LEU A 172 -32.15 -11.72 2.83
N HIS A 173 -32.74 -12.78 2.28
CA HIS A 173 -34.19 -12.95 2.27
C HIS A 173 -34.77 -13.17 3.68
N ALA A 174 -34.05 -13.88 4.55
CA ALA A 174 -34.50 -14.17 5.91
C ALA A 174 -34.39 -12.97 6.86
N ASP A 175 -33.57 -11.97 6.54
CA ASP A 175 -33.29 -10.82 7.40
C ASP A 175 -33.35 -9.49 6.60
N PRO A 176 -34.48 -8.75 6.69
CA PRO A 176 -34.64 -7.48 5.99
C PRO A 176 -33.63 -6.41 6.37
N ASP A 177 -33.14 -6.38 7.62
CA ASP A 177 -32.15 -5.40 8.07
C ASP A 177 -30.80 -5.69 7.42
N LEU A 178 -30.43 -6.98 7.33
CA LEU A 178 -29.23 -7.40 6.62
C LEU A 178 -29.32 -7.06 5.12
N ALA A 179 -30.49 -7.27 4.50
CA ALA A 179 -30.72 -6.91 3.09
C ALA A 179 -30.58 -5.41 2.83
N ALA A 180 -31.19 -4.57 3.67
CA ALA A 180 -31.08 -3.12 3.56
C ALA A 180 -29.62 -2.66 3.73
N ALA A 181 -28.92 -3.21 4.72
CA ALA A 181 -27.51 -2.91 4.95
C ALA A 181 -26.65 -3.34 3.75
N TRP A 182 -26.89 -4.52 3.20
CA TRP A 182 -26.20 -5.03 2.01
C TRP A 182 -26.35 -4.11 0.80
N GLU A 183 -27.55 -3.64 0.50
CA GLU A 183 -27.79 -2.74 -0.63
C GLU A 183 -27.14 -1.36 -0.44
N SER A 184 -26.98 -0.92 0.80
CA SER A 184 -26.26 0.33 1.11
C SER A 184 -24.74 0.24 0.90
N LEU A 185 -24.19 -0.97 0.80
CA LEU A 185 -22.76 -1.16 0.57
C LEU A 185 -22.38 -0.76 -0.86
N THR A 186 -21.23 -0.11 -0.99
CA THR A 186 -20.64 0.17 -2.30
C THR A 186 -20.39 -1.14 -3.08
N PRO A 187 -20.43 -1.12 -4.42
CA PRO A 187 -20.21 -2.32 -5.24
C PRO A 187 -18.91 -3.06 -4.87
N GLY A 188 -17.82 -2.33 -4.60
CA GLY A 188 -16.55 -2.91 -4.17
C GLY A 188 -16.61 -3.60 -2.79
N ARG A 189 -17.39 -3.07 -1.84
CA ARG A 189 -17.59 -3.72 -0.54
C ARG A 189 -18.40 -5.01 -0.68
N ARG A 190 -19.48 -4.99 -1.48
CA ARG A 190 -20.26 -6.19 -1.80
C ARG A 190 -19.39 -7.26 -2.46
N ARG A 191 -18.60 -6.88 -3.47
CA ARG A 191 -17.62 -7.78 -4.13
C ARG A 191 -16.73 -8.49 -3.12
N GLY A 192 -16.14 -7.73 -2.19
CA GLY A 192 -15.25 -8.28 -1.18
C GLY A 192 -15.90 -9.43 -0.40
N TYR A 193 -17.14 -9.23 0.04
CA TYR A 193 -17.90 -10.28 0.71
C TYR A 193 -18.26 -11.46 -0.19
N VAL A 194 -18.74 -11.19 -1.42
CA VAL A 194 -19.09 -12.27 -2.36
C VAL A 194 -17.88 -13.16 -2.65
N VAL A 195 -16.73 -12.57 -2.99
CA VAL A 195 -15.49 -13.32 -3.25
C VAL A 195 -15.07 -14.13 -2.03
N ALA A 196 -15.14 -13.54 -0.83
CA ALA A 196 -14.78 -14.23 0.41
C ALA A 196 -15.74 -15.38 0.74
N ILE A 197 -17.04 -15.23 0.51
CA ILE A 197 -18.04 -16.27 0.78
C ILE A 197 -17.96 -17.35 -0.30
N ALA A 198 -18.09 -16.98 -1.58
CA ALA A 198 -18.10 -17.89 -2.73
C ALA A 198 -16.80 -18.72 -2.87
N GLY A 199 -15.67 -18.22 -2.36
CA GLY A 199 -14.42 -18.98 -2.31
C GLY A 199 -14.46 -20.24 -1.44
N ALA A 200 -15.48 -20.45 -0.60
CA ALA A 200 -15.69 -21.70 0.14
C ALA A 200 -16.48 -22.71 -0.68
N ARG A 201 -15.92 -23.91 -0.85
CA ARG A 201 -16.57 -25.01 -1.58
C ARG A 201 -17.77 -25.61 -0.83
N LYS A 202 -17.69 -25.70 0.50
CA LYS A 202 -18.73 -26.30 1.36
C LYS A 202 -19.78 -25.27 1.74
N SER A 203 -21.05 -25.66 1.66
CA SER A 203 -22.20 -24.82 2.01
C SER A 203 -22.13 -24.33 3.46
N GLU A 204 -21.80 -25.22 4.40
CA GLU A 204 -21.72 -24.89 5.82
C GLU A 204 -20.64 -23.83 6.09
N THR A 205 -19.56 -23.84 5.32
CA THR A 205 -18.50 -22.84 5.42
C THR A 205 -18.93 -21.49 4.84
N ARG A 206 -19.76 -21.48 3.79
CA ARG A 206 -20.35 -20.24 3.27
C ARG A 206 -21.28 -19.61 4.30
N SER A 207 -22.19 -20.39 4.90
CA SER A 207 -23.06 -19.94 5.99
C SER A 207 -22.26 -19.40 7.17
N ALA A 208 -21.24 -20.12 7.63
CA ALA A 208 -20.38 -19.64 8.72
C ALA A 208 -19.64 -18.33 8.40
N ARG A 209 -19.24 -18.12 7.13
CA ARG A 209 -18.63 -16.85 6.69
C ARG A 209 -19.66 -15.71 6.68
N ILE A 210 -20.90 -15.98 6.27
CA ILE A 210 -21.99 -14.99 6.32
C ILE A 210 -22.22 -14.55 7.76
N ASP A 211 -22.38 -15.49 8.70
CA ASP A 211 -22.59 -15.19 10.12
C ASP A 211 -21.43 -14.41 10.72
N LYS A 212 -20.20 -14.81 10.40
CA LYS A 212 -18.98 -14.09 10.82
C LYS A 212 -18.98 -12.63 10.37
N HIS A 213 -19.49 -12.34 9.18
CA HIS A 213 -19.43 -11.00 8.58
C HIS A 213 -20.71 -10.18 8.76
N ARG A 214 -21.80 -10.80 9.22
CA ARG A 214 -23.11 -10.18 9.45
C ARG A 214 -23.04 -8.85 10.19
N ALA A 215 -22.36 -8.82 11.34
CA ALA A 215 -22.23 -7.58 12.14
C ALA A 215 -21.47 -6.46 11.41
N ALA A 216 -20.50 -6.81 10.54
CA ALA A 216 -19.78 -5.82 9.75
C ALA A 216 -20.64 -5.26 8.61
N ILE A 217 -21.43 -6.12 7.94
CA ILE A 217 -22.37 -5.73 6.89
C ILE A 217 -23.43 -4.79 7.47
N LEU A 218 -24.03 -5.13 8.61
CA LEU A 218 -25.00 -4.28 9.31
C LEU A 218 -24.43 -2.91 9.70
N ALA A 219 -23.12 -2.86 9.98
CA ALA A 219 -22.41 -1.61 10.26
C ALA A 219 -21.94 -0.86 9.00
N GLY A 220 -22.30 -1.31 7.79
CA GLY A 220 -21.90 -0.69 6.52
C GLY A 220 -20.41 -0.81 6.19
N ARG A 221 -19.68 -1.71 6.87
CA ARG A 221 -18.23 -1.90 6.71
C ARG A 221 -17.93 -2.89 5.59
N GLY A 222 -16.77 -2.73 4.96
CA GLY A 222 -16.20 -3.71 4.04
C GLY A 222 -15.44 -4.84 4.75
N LEU A 223 -15.13 -5.91 4.02
CA LEU A 223 -14.45 -7.11 4.53
C LEU A 223 -13.13 -6.81 5.29
N HIS A 224 -12.39 -5.78 4.87
CA HIS A 224 -11.09 -5.41 5.43
C HIS A 224 -11.11 -4.10 6.19
N ASP A 225 -12.28 -3.47 6.34
CA ASP A 225 -12.41 -2.25 7.13
C ASP A 225 -12.22 -2.62 8.61
N ARG A 226 -11.30 -1.94 9.29
CA ARG A 226 -11.08 -2.11 10.72
C ARG A 226 -12.10 -1.29 11.50
#